data_AF-C6M6C8-F1
#
_entry.id   AF-C6M6C8-F1
#
_cell.length_a   1.000
_cell.length_b   1.000
_cell.length_c   1.000
_cell.angle_alpha   90.00
_cell.angle_beta   90.00
_cell.angle_gamma   90.00
#
_symmetry.space_group_name_H-M   'P 1'
#
loop_
_entity.id
_entity.type
_entity.pdbx_description
1 polymer ?
#
loop_
_entity_poly.entity_id
_entity_poly.type
_entity_poly.pdbx_seq_one_letter_code
_entity_poly.pdbx_strand_id
1 'polypeptide(L)'
;MDELHVQSGLPLTVNIRLKAPRPLSEHWQPLSDDLSYQAQCQAEERMALLSELGNLSDLAYLDIHTPTLDDMYAQFLKREDV
;
A
#
# COMPACT_ATOMS: atom_id res chain seq x y z
N MET A 1 -9.97 3.87 -28.94
CA MET A 1 -10.31 3.82 -27.51
C MET A 1 -8.97 3.61 -26.84
N ASP A 2 -8.28 4.72 -26.60
CA ASP A 2 -6.89 4.73 -26.16
C ASP A 2 -6.91 4.37 -24.67
N GLU A 3 -6.45 3.17 -24.35
CA GLU A 3 -6.30 2.66 -23.00
C GLU A 3 -5.19 3.45 -22.32
N LEU A 4 -5.52 4.65 -21.83
CA LEU A 4 -4.74 5.34 -20.82
C LEU A 4 -4.81 4.50 -19.53
N HIS A 5 -4.07 3.40 -19.50
CA HIS A 5 -3.42 2.93 -18.29
C HIS A 5 -2.47 4.04 -17.88
N VAL A 6 -3.04 5.10 -17.30
CA VAL A 6 -2.25 6.08 -16.58
C VAL A 6 -1.64 5.27 -15.45
N GLN A 7 -0.37 4.89 -15.63
CA GLN A 7 0.51 4.48 -14.55
C GLN A 7 0.72 5.74 -13.71
N SER A 8 -0.33 6.16 -13.02
CA SER A 8 -0.24 7.18 -12.01
C SER A 8 0.70 6.63 -10.97
N GLY A 9 1.91 7.20 -10.89
CA GLY A 9 2.97 6.81 -9.95
C GLY A 9 2.61 7.09 -8.48
N LEU A 10 1.34 7.00 -8.12
CA LEU A 10 0.85 7.01 -6.76
C LEU A 10 1.27 5.70 -6.08
N PRO A 11 1.93 5.79 -4.92
CA PRO A 11 2.33 4.61 -4.19
C PRO A 11 1.08 3.84 -3.73
N LEU A 12 1.11 2.53 -3.93
CA LEU A 12 0.20 1.58 -3.31
C LEU A 12 0.42 1.59 -1.81
N THR A 13 -0.65 1.53 -1.05
CA THR A 13 -0.57 1.38 0.41
C THR A 13 -0.93 -0.06 0.76
N VAL A 14 0.01 -0.77 1.37
CA VAL A 14 -0.15 -2.14 1.84
C VAL A 14 -0.29 -2.09 3.35
N ASN A 15 -1.45 -2.52 3.85
CA ASN A 15 -1.70 -2.65 5.27
C ASN A 15 -1.69 -4.14 5.62
N ILE A 16 -1.00 -4.48 6.69
CA ILE A 16 -0.99 -5.85 7.20
C ILE A 16 -1.29 -5.86 8.69
N ARG A 17 -1.78 -7.00 9.14
CA ARG A 17 -1.81 -7.37 10.55
C ARG A 17 -1.15 -8.70 10.73
N LEU A 18 -0.24 -8.80 11.69
CA LEU A 18 0.43 -10.01 12.08
C LEU A 18 -0.32 -10.70 13.22
N LYS A 19 -0.19 -12.02 13.32
CA LYS A 19 -0.72 -12.81 14.44
C LYS A 19 0.11 -12.62 15.72
N ALA A 20 1.38 -12.26 15.57
CA ALA A 20 2.32 -12.01 16.65
C ALA A 20 3.24 -10.82 16.30
N PRO A 21 3.73 -10.06 17.29
CA PRO A 21 4.63 -8.95 17.04
C PRO A 21 5.97 -9.49 16.54
N ARG A 22 6.47 -8.94 15.43
CA ARG A 22 7.78 -9.30 14.88
C ARG A 22 8.45 -8.06 14.30
N PRO A 23 9.79 -8.00 14.30
CA PRO A 23 10.50 -6.97 13.57
C PRO A 23 10.26 -7.15 12.07
N LEU A 24 9.80 -6.08 11.42
CA LEU A 24 9.72 -5.95 9.97
C LEU A 24 10.81 -5.02 9.46
N SER A 25 11.07 -5.04 8.15
CA SER A 25 11.98 -4.10 7.49
C SER A 25 11.54 -2.66 7.72
N GLU A 26 12.47 -1.71 7.60
CA GLU A 26 12.21 -0.27 7.74
C GLU A 26 11.13 0.29 6.80
N HIS A 27 10.82 -0.42 5.71
CA HIS A 27 9.71 -0.13 4.82
C HIS A 27 8.33 -0.23 5.50
N TRP A 28 8.23 -1.00 6.58
CA TRP A 28 7.00 -1.21 7.34
C TRP A 28 6.94 -0.27 8.53
N GLN A 29 5.98 0.65 8.48
CA GLN A 29 5.67 1.54 9.58
C GLN A 29 4.67 0.87 10.53
N PRO A 30 4.98 0.73 11.83
CA PRO A 30 4.01 0.24 12.80
C PRO A 30 2.85 1.22 12.90
N LEU A 31 1.63 0.69 12.93
CA LEU A 31 0.41 1.42 13.23
C LEU A 31 0.16 1.40 14.75
N SER A 32 -0.96 1.98 15.19
CA SER A 32 -1.28 2.14 16.61
C SER A 32 -1.41 0.83 17.39
N ASP A 33 -1.66 -0.29 16.72
CA ASP A 33 -1.67 -1.65 17.29
C ASP A 33 -0.32 -2.28 16.94
N ASP A 34 0.45 -2.78 17.91
CA ASP A 34 1.83 -3.32 17.75
C ASP A 34 1.92 -4.51 16.76
N LEU A 35 0.77 -4.96 16.27
CA LEU A 35 0.56 -6.04 15.30
C LEU A 35 0.21 -5.54 13.89
N SER A 36 -0.14 -4.27 13.75
CA SER A 36 -0.57 -3.66 12.50
C SER A 36 0.58 -2.84 11.91
N TYR A 37 0.83 -3.03 10.62
CA TYR A 37 1.91 -2.35 9.92
C TYR A 37 1.42 -1.86 8.56
N GLN A 38 1.97 -0.75 8.11
CA GLN A 38 1.69 -0.16 6.82
C GLN A 38 2.99 0.05 6.06
N ALA A 39 2.98 -0.27 4.77
CA ALA A 39 4.07 0.02 3.86
C ALA A 39 3.52 0.70 2.60
N GLN A 40 4.29 1.63 2.05
CA GLN A 40 3.97 2.30 0.79
C GLN A 40 4.98 1.87 -0.26
N CYS A 41 4.51 1.34 -1.39
CA CYS A 41 5.37 0.87 -2.48
C CYS A 41 4.75 1.15 -3.84
N GLN A 42 5.57 1.20 -4.89
CA GLN A 42 5.06 1.30 -6.26
C GLN A 42 4.45 -0.03 -6.70
N ALA A 43 3.62 0.01 -7.74
CA ALA A 43 2.99 -1.20 -8.28
C ALA A 43 4.00 -2.27 -8.74
N GLU A 44 5.13 -1.82 -9.28
CA GLU A 44 6.24 -2.66 -9.71
C GLU A 44 6.99 -3.28 -8.51
N GLU A 45 7.21 -2.48 -7.47
CA GLU A 45 7.92 -2.89 -6.24
C GLU A 45 7.05 -3.70 -5.27
N ARG A 46 5.73 -3.77 -5.50
CA ARG A 46 4.79 -4.50 -4.65
C ARG A 46 5.18 -5.95 -4.45
N MET A 47 5.58 -6.63 -5.52
CA MET A 47 5.98 -8.03 -5.44
C MET A 47 7.26 -8.20 -4.61
N ALA A 48 8.21 -7.26 -4.70
CA ALA A 48 9.40 -7.26 -3.85
C ALA A 48 9.04 -7.03 -2.38
N LEU A 49 8.17 -6.06 -2.09
CA LEU A 49 7.68 -5.76 -0.75
C LEU A 49 6.94 -6.96 -0.12
N LEU A 50 6.06 -7.62 -0.88
CA LEU A 50 5.37 -8.83 -0.42
C LEU A 50 6.33 -10.01 -0.25
N SER A 51 7.39 -10.07 -1.08
CA SER A 51 8.45 -11.08 -0.92
C SER A 51 9.29 -10.84 0.34
N GLU A 52 9.46 -9.60 0.81
CA GLU A 52 10.13 -9.30 2.09
C GLU A 52 9.34 -9.81 3.30
N LEU A 53 8.00 -9.79 3.24
CA LEU A 53 7.17 -10.43 4.26
C LEU A 53 7.43 -11.95 4.32
N GLY A 54 7.87 -12.51 3.19
CA GLY A 54 8.22 -13.91 3.03
C GLY A 54 7.00 -14.78 3.24
N ASN A 55 6.95 -15.44 4.39
CA ASN A 55 5.87 -16.38 4.70
C ASN A 55 4.64 -15.64 5.26
N LEU A 56 3.62 -15.48 4.40
CA LEU A 56 2.31 -14.92 4.76
C LEU A 56 1.52 -15.79 5.76
N SER A 57 2.05 -16.93 6.22
CA SER A 57 1.39 -17.77 7.23
C SER A 57 1.20 -17.07 8.58
N ASP A 58 2.09 -16.14 8.93
CA ASP A 58 2.01 -15.33 10.16
C ASP A 58 1.11 -14.09 10.01
N LEU A 59 0.58 -13.87 8.81
CA LEU A 59 -0.32 -12.78 8.53
C LEU A 59 -1.73 -13.12 9.03
N ALA A 60 -2.27 -12.28 9.90
CA ALA A 60 -3.68 -12.31 10.29
C ALA A 60 -4.56 -11.61 9.25
N TYR A 61 -4.03 -10.57 8.60
CA TYR A 61 -4.77 -9.75 7.65
C TYR A 61 -3.81 -9.11 6.64
N LEU A 62 -4.22 -9.09 5.36
CA LEU A 62 -3.57 -8.36 4.27
C LEU A 62 -4.63 -7.50 3.61
N ASP A 63 -4.35 -6.22 3.49
CA ASP A 63 -5.11 -5.31 2.65
C ASP A 63 -4.15 -4.51 1.77
N ILE A 64 -4.46 -4.44 0.49
CA ILE A 64 -3.67 -3.70 -0.50
C ILE A 64 -4.61 -2.67 -1.10
N HIS A 65 -4.47 -1.43 -0.66
CA HIS A 65 -5.17 -0.30 -1.23
C HIS A 65 -4.40 0.19 -2.47
N THR A 66 -4.92 -0.18 -3.63
CA THR A 66 -4.60 0.47 -4.90
C THR A 66 -5.47 1.72 -5.03
N PRO A 67 -4.91 2.95 -5.02
CA PRO A 67 -5.72 4.14 -5.26
C PRO A 67 -6.39 4.01 -6.63
N THR A 68 -7.71 4.17 -6.64
CA THR A 68 -8.50 4.02 -7.86
C THR A 68 -8.45 5.30 -8.69
N LEU A 69 -8.84 5.24 -9.97
CA LEU A 69 -8.99 6.43 -10.83
C LEU A 69 -9.80 7.54 -10.16
N ASP A 70 -10.81 7.20 -9.37
CA ASP A 70 -11.67 8.14 -8.65
C ASP A 70 -10.89 8.96 -7.61
N ASP A 71 -10.01 8.32 -6.83
CA ASP A 71 -9.10 8.99 -5.88
C ASP A 71 -8.13 9.95 -6.58
N MET A 72 -7.74 9.63 -7.82
CA MET A 72 -6.83 10.48 -8.61
C MET A 72 -7.52 11.75 -9.09
N TYR A 73 -8.79 11.64 -9.50
CA TYR A 73 -9.61 12.80 -9.85
C TYR A 73 -9.92 13.67 -8.63
N ALA A 74 -10.18 13.08 -7.46
CA ALA A 74 -10.43 13.84 -6.23
C ALA A 74 -9.24 14.72 -5.81
N GLN A 75 -8.00 14.24 -6.01
CA GLN A 75 -6.80 15.04 -5.75
C GLN A 75 -6.55 16.12 -6.80
N PHE A 76 -6.91 15.88 -8.06
CA PHE A 76 -6.86 16.91 -9.11
C PHE A 76 -7.90 18.00 -8.90
N LEU A 77 -9.12 17.66 -8.48
CA LEU A 77 -10.18 18.63 -8.22
C LEU A 77 -9.86 19.56 -7.03
N LYS A 78 -9.12 19.08 -6.01
CA LYS A 78 -8.71 19.90 -4.86
C LYS A 78 -7.72 21.02 -5.18
N ARG A 79 -7.13 21.05 -6.39
CA ARG A 79 -6.26 22.16 -6.84
C ARG A 79 -7.01 23.27 -7.59
N GLU A 80 -8.31 23.09 -7.84
CA GLU A 80 -9.15 24.06 -8.53
C GLU A 80 -10.22 24.64 -7.58
N ASP A 81 -9.86 24.89 -6.32
CA ASP A 81 -10.59 25.83 -5.46
C ASP A 81 -9.79 27.14 -5.50
N VAL A 82 -10.17 28.00 -6.44
CA VAL A 82 -9.73 29.40 -6.64
C VAL A 82 -10.09 30.25 -5.44
#